data_AF-A0A7S1P2G7-F1
#
_entry.id   AF-A0A7S1P2G7-F1
#
_cell.length_a   1.000
_cell.length_b   1.000
_cell.length_c   1.000
_cell.angle_alpha   90.00
_cell.angle_beta   90.00
_cell.angle_gamma   90.00
#
_symmetry.space_group_name_H-M   'P 1'
#
loop_
_entity.id
_entity.type
_entity.pdbx_description
1 polymer ?
#
loop_
_entity_poly.entity_id
_entity_poly.type
_entity_poly.pdbx_seq_one_letter_code
_entity_poly.pdbx_strand_id
1 'polypeptide(L)'
;MQITQRGSQWRSSPGPASPLASLLHQAMTAMNKGHFAEAVRLYTEVLRHQTALSGDDYISALHNRGFCNGQLGQWPSATQCFEQAWKYCGRTDLETVKMYVYCLRRTEQTDKAVKVCEQAAVDFPTEPLPYKLLAELLLNVEPMRPQEAIQQALKVLELCDTRSDLDQQDKADARISAHKSLVFAYDLVASVPEAAHHTRHIVECIRKDHDWRGRDRAVYREAIGIRHKYLLHLHRYRKAREELEY
;
A
#
# COMPACT_ATOMS: atom_id res chain seq x y z
N MET A 1 -2.95 -27.62 50.29
CA MET A 1 -4.20 -26.88 49.98
C MET A 1 -3.91 -25.39 50.22
N GLN A 2 -4.08 -24.55 49.18
CA GLN A 2 -4.11 -23.05 49.16
C GLN A 2 -2.82 -22.29 49.59
N ILE A 3 -2.07 -21.62 48.69
CA ILE A 3 -2.24 -20.33 47.95
C ILE A 3 -2.13 -19.06 48.83
N THR A 4 -1.18 -18.16 48.45
CA THR A 4 -1.11 -16.66 48.51
C THR A 4 0.13 -16.11 49.23
N GLN A 5 0.71 -14.94 48.94
CA GLN A 5 0.92 -14.11 47.73
C GLN A 5 2.04 -13.09 48.07
N ARG A 6 2.79 -12.68 47.05
CA ARG A 6 3.36 -11.34 46.75
C ARG A 6 4.08 -10.52 47.83
N GLY A 7 5.31 -10.12 47.49
CA GLY A 7 6.00 -8.95 48.03
C GLY A 7 6.99 -8.38 47.02
N SER A 8 6.50 -7.49 46.16
CA SER A 8 7.17 -6.76 45.09
C SER A 8 8.26 -5.79 45.56
N GLN A 9 9.45 -5.83 44.96
CA GLN A 9 10.36 -4.67 44.90
C GLN A 9 11.39 -4.83 43.77
N TRP A 10 10.99 -4.66 42.52
CA TRP A 10 11.93 -4.33 41.44
C TRP A 10 12.02 -2.81 41.37
N ARG A 11 13.03 -2.23 42.02
CA ARG A 11 13.40 -0.83 41.81
C ARG A 11 13.91 -0.69 40.37
N SER A 12 13.22 0.13 39.60
CA SER A 12 13.68 0.64 38.31
C SER A 12 15.00 1.38 38.52
N SER A 13 16.11 0.78 38.06
CA SER A 13 17.33 1.52 37.72
C SER A 13 17.40 1.61 36.20
N PRO A 14 17.73 2.78 35.61
CA PRO A 14 18.02 2.84 34.19
C PRO A 14 19.39 2.19 33.98
N GLY A 15 19.38 0.88 33.74
CA GLY A 15 20.60 0.16 33.33
C GLY A 15 21.14 0.72 32.01
N PRO A 16 22.43 0.47 31.69
CA PRO A 16 22.98 0.84 30.40
C PRO A 16 22.09 0.24 29.31
N ALA A 17 21.75 1.04 28.29
CA ALA A 17 20.96 0.59 27.15
C ALA A 17 21.53 -0.77 26.69
N SER A 18 20.67 -1.79 26.63
CA SER A 18 21.07 -3.13 26.17
C SER A 18 21.93 -3.00 24.90
N PRO A 19 23.01 -3.77 24.74
CA PRO A 19 23.82 -3.73 23.52
C PRO A 19 22.98 -3.79 22.23
N LEU A 20 21.85 -4.49 22.26
CA LEU A 20 20.87 -4.56 21.16
C LEU A 20 20.13 -3.24 20.93
N ALA A 21 19.74 -2.53 21.99
CA ALA A 21 19.10 -1.21 21.88
C ALA A 21 20.07 -0.18 21.28
N SER A 22 21.36 -0.24 21.66
CA SER A 22 22.40 0.59 21.03
C SER A 22 22.57 0.26 19.55
N LEU A 23 22.62 -1.03 19.19
CA LEU A 23 22.71 -1.46 17.78
C LEU A 23 21.50 -1.04 16.95
N LEU A 24 20.28 -1.17 17.49
CA LEU A 24 19.05 -0.70 16.86
C LEU A 24 19.10 0.81 16.57
N HIS A 25 19.53 1.60 17.56
CA HIS A 25 19.67 3.05 17.40
C HIS A 25 20.72 3.42 16.35
N GLN A 26 21.86 2.71 16.33
CA GLN A 26 22.89 2.89 15.31
C GLN A 26 22.39 2.53 13.91
N ALA A 27 21.66 1.42 13.77
CA ALA A 27 21.06 1.00 12.51
C ALA A 27 20.09 2.06 11.97
N MET A 28 19.22 2.58 12.85
CA MET A 28 18.25 3.62 12.50
C MET A 28 18.93 4.93 12.12
N THR A 29 20.00 5.30 12.82
CA THR A 29 20.81 6.48 12.49
C THR A 29 21.51 6.33 11.14
N ALA A 30 22.06 5.16 10.84
CA ALA A 30 22.68 4.87 9.55
C ALA A 30 21.64 4.94 8.42
N MET A 31 20.45 4.37 8.62
CA MET A 31 19.32 4.46 7.68
C MET A 31 18.92 5.91 7.41
N ASN A 32 18.74 6.72 8.46
CA ASN A 32 18.34 8.12 8.34
C ASN A 32 19.40 8.98 7.62
N LYS A 33 20.67 8.58 7.69
CA LYS A 33 21.78 9.21 6.94
C LYS A 33 21.92 8.69 5.50
N GLY A 34 21.09 7.74 5.07
CA GLY A 34 21.16 7.12 3.75
C GLY A 34 22.26 6.06 3.61
N HIS A 35 22.92 5.66 4.70
CA HIS A 35 23.93 4.60 4.70
C HIS A 35 23.27 3.21 4.74
N PHE A 36 22.48 2.90 3.70
CA PHE A 36 21.59 1.73 3.69
C PHE A 36 22.33 0.39 3.82
N ALA A 37 23.52 0.24 3.21
CA ALA A 37 24.30 -0.99 3.33
C ALA A 37 24.73 -1.26 4.78
N GLU A 38 25.16 -0.22 5.49
CA GLU A 38 25.54 -0.32 6.90
C GLU A 38 24.32 -0.57 7.79
N ALA A 39 23.20 0.11 7.51
CA ALA A 39 21.95 -0.15 8.22
C ALA A 39 21.49 -1.61 8.06
N VAL A 40 21.57 -2.19 6.86
CA VAL A 40 21.25 -3.62 6.63
C VAL A 40 22.15 -4.53 7.45
N ARG A 41 23.47 -4.25 7.50
CA ARG A 41 24.42 -5.02 8.31
C ARG A 41 24.04 -4.98 9.80
N LEU A 42 23.76 -3.79 10.32
CA LEU A 42 23.40 -3.58 11.73
C LEU A 42 22.05 -4.24 12.08
N TYR A 43 21.01 -4.07 11.24
CA TYR A 43 19.72 -4.75 11.47
C TYR A 43 19.85 -6.27 11.37
N THR A 44 20.71 -6.78 10.48
CA THR A 44 20.96 -8.22 10.40
C THR A 44 21.60 -8.75 11.68
N GLU A 45 22.51 -7.99 12.28
CA GLU A 45 23.09 -8.34 13.58
C GLU A 45 22.05 -8.35 14.68
N VAL A 46 21.23 -7.31 14.77
CA VAL A 46 20.13 -7.22 15.74
C VAL A 46 19.19 -8.43 15.63
N LEU A 47 18.79 -8.78 14.40
CA LEU A 47 17.84 -9.86 14.15
C LEU A 47 18.41 -11.27 14.43
N ARG A 48 19.73 -11.44 14.56
CA ARG A 48 20.33 -12.69 15.06
C ARG A 48 19.98 -12.95 16.52
N HIS A 49 19.68 -11.91 17.29
CA HIS A 49 19.31 -11.98 18.70
C HIS A 49 17.79 -11.94 18.90
N GLN A 50 17.03 -12.56 18.00
CA GLN A 50 15.56 -12.53 17.98
C GLN A 50 14.91 -12.80 19.34
N THR A 51 15.38 -13.79 20.10
CA THR A 51 14.78 -14.18 21.39
C THR A 51 14.98 -13.13 22.50
N ALA A 52 15.88 -12.18 22.29
CA ALA A 52 16.16 -11.09 23.23
C ALA A 52 15.46 -9.77 22.84
N LEU A 53 14.77 -9.73 21.70
CA LEU A 53 14.01 -8.56 21.25
C LEU A 53 12.57 -8.64 21.74
N SER A 54 11.99 -7.47 22.03
CA SER A 54 10.54 -7.37 22.12
C SER A 54 9.92 -7.69 20.75
N GLY A 55 8.66 -8.11 20.72
CA GLY A 55 7.94 -8.36 19.46
C GLY A 55 7.95 -7.13 18.55
N ASP A 56 7.76 -5.95 19.13
CA ASP A 56 7.72 -4.67 18.41
C ASP A 56 9.09 -4.28 17.85
N ASP A 57 10.17 -4.47 18.62
CA ASP A 57 11.54 -4.22 18.15
C ASP A 57 11.91 -5.17 17.01
N TYR A 58 11.50 -6.43 17.11
CA TYR A 58 11.75 -7.43 16.08
C TYR A 58 11.03 -7.08 14.77
N ILE A 59 9.74 -6.72 14.83
CA ILE A 59 8.95 -6.29 13.67
C ILE A 59 9.56 -5.01 13.06
N SER A 60 9.89 -4.03 13.90
CA SER A 60 10.49 -2.76 13.46
C SER A 60 11.84 -2.97 12.78
N ALA A 61 12.69 -3.84 13.33
CA ALA A 61 13.97 -4.20 12.73
C ALA A 61 13.79 -4.89 11.37
N LEU A 62 12.82 -5.80 11.24
CA LEU A 62 12.49 -6.43 9.96
C LEU A 62 12.00 -5.40 8.93
N HIS A 63 11.07 -4.52 9.33
CA HIS A 63 10.52 -3.49 8.46
C HIS A 63 11.62 -2.55 7.93
N ASN A 64 12.45 -2.02 8.83
CA ASN A 64 13.52 -1.09 8.46
C ASN A 64 14.63 -1.76 7.65
N ARG A 65 14.96 -3.02 7.94
CA ARG A 65 15.87 -3.80 7.09
C ARG A 65 15.28 -4.02 5.70
N GLY A 66 13.98 -4.32 5.61
CA GLY A 66 13.28 -4.48 4.34
C GLY A 66 13.33 -3.21 3.50
N PHE A 67 13.05 -2.07 4.12
CA PHE A 67 13.16 -0.75 3.49
C PHE A 67 14.57 -0.49 2.96
N CYS A 68 15.61 -0.68 3.78
CA CYS A 68 16.99 -0.47 3.35
C CYS A 68 17.40 -1.39 2.18
N ASN A 69 16.96 -2.66 2.19
CA ASN A 69 17.18 -3.57 1.05
C ASN A 69 16.50 -3.05 -0.23
N GLY A 70 15.28 -2.53 -0.12
CA GLY A 70 14.58 -1.91 -1.25
C GLY A 70 15.35 -0.70 -1.82
N GLN A 71 15.90 0.16 -0.96
CA GLN A 71 16.74 1.30 -1.39
C GLN A 71 18.01 0.85 -2.12
N LEU A 72 18.56 -0.32 -1.76
CA LEU A 72 19.70 -0.93 -2.43
C LEU A 72 19.32 -1.75 -3.69
N GLY A 73 18.03 -1.80 -4.05
CA GLY A 73 17.54 -2.62 -5.16
C GLY A 73 17.56 -4.13 -4.90
N GLN A 74 17.79 -4.56 -3.65
CA GLN A 74 17.82 -5.95 -3.22
C GLN A 74 16.39 -6.45 -2.94
N TRP A 75 15.54 -6.44 -3.97
CA TRP A 75 14.11 -6.74 -3.86
C TRP A 75 13.79 -8.11 -3.23
N PRO A 76 14.48 -9.22 -3.55
CA PRO A 76 14.22 -10.50 -2.89
C PRO A 76 14.43 -10.46 -1.38
N SER A 77 15.50 -9.82 -0.92
CA SER A 77 15.79 -9.65 0.51
C SER A 77 14.76 -8.75 1.20
N ALA A 78 14.34 -7.67 0.53
CA ALA A 78 13.27 -6.80 1.01
C ALA A 78 11.94 -7.55 1.17
N THR A 79 11.54 -8.32 0.15
CA THR A 79 10.34 -9.17 0.15
C THR A 79 10.36 -10.14 1.33
N GLN A 80 11.49 -10.81 1.60
CA GLN A 80 11.61 -11.71 2.76
C GLN A 80 11.44 -11.00 4.10
N CYS A 81 12.00 -9.79 4.24
CA CYS A 81 11.85 -9.01 5.47
C CYS A 81 10.40 -8.61 5.71
N PHE A 82 9.71 -8.10 4.70
CA PHE A 82 8.30 -7.71 4.83
C PHE A 82 7.37 -8.90 5.00
N GLU A 83 7.66 -10.04 4.37
CA GLU A 83 6.92 -11.28 4.60
C GLU A 83 7.03 -11.75 6.07
N GLN A 84 8.23 -11.67 6.64
CA GLN A 84 8.44 -12.00 8.05
C GLN A 84 7.74 -11.00 8.96
N ALA A 85 7.89 -9.69 8.72
CA ALA A 85 7.22 -8.65 9.49
C ALA A 85 5.71 -8.85 9.49
N TRP A 86 5.12 -9.10 8.31
CA TRP A 86 3.70 -9.39 8.11
C TRP A 86 3.21 -10.60 8.91
N LYS A 87 3.99 -11.68 8.95
CA LYS A 87 3.66 -12.88 9.74
C LYS A 87 3.75 -12.63 11.24
N TYR A 88 4.75 -11.87 11.70
CA TYR A 88 5.00 -11.63 13.12
C TYR A 88 4.08 -10.57 13.74
N CYS A 89 3.68 -9.53 13.00
CA CYS A 89 2.75 -8.51 13.48
C CYS A 89 1.30 -9.01 13.57
N GLY A 90 1.05 -10.30 13.30
CA GLY A 90 -0.30 -10.83 13.21
C GLY A 90 -1.11 -10.16 12.10
N ARG A 91 -0.44 -9.63 11.06
CA ARG A 91 -1.06 -8.94 9.91
C ARG A 91 -1.76 -7.63 10.28
N THR A 92 -1.32 -6.94 11.34
CA THR A 92 -2.01 -5.76 11.90
C THR A 92 -1.55 -4.39 11.37
N ASP A 93 -0.56 -4.33 10.47
CA ASP A 93 -0.02 -3.06 9.94
C ASP A 93 -0.15 -2.92 8.41
N LEU A 94 -0.95 -1.93 7.99
CA LEU A 94 -1.16 -1.59 6.59
C LEU A 94 0.08 -1.06 5.87
N GLU A 95 1.03 -0.42 6.58
CA GLU A 95 2.26 0.06 5.92
C GLU A 95 3.13 -1.13 5.51
N THR A 96 3.22 -2.15 6.36
CA THR A 96 3.83 -3.43 6.03
C THR A 96 3.15 -4.11 4.83
N VAL A 97 1.80 -4.08 4.72
CA VAL A 97 1.10 -4.56 3.50
C VAL A 97 1.63 -3.84 2.27
N LYS A 98 1.60 -2.50 2.32
CA LYS A 98 1.94 -1.64 1.18
C LYS A 98 3.35 -1.93 0.70
N MET A 99 4.30 -2.00 1.62
CA MET A 99 5.70 -2.29 1.32
C MET A 99 5.92 -3.72 0.83
N TYR A 100 5.24 -4.69 1.43
CA TYR A 100 5.34 -6.09 1.00
C TYR A 100 4.82 -6.28 -0.42
N VAL A 101 3.61 -5.78 -0.71
CA VAL A 101 2.98 -5.80 -2.04
C VAL A 101 3.84 -5.08 -3.06
N TYR A 102 4.41 -3.93 -2.70
CA TYR A 102 5.35 -3.21 -3.56
C TYR A 102 6.55 -4.08 -3.92
N CYS A 103 7.18 -4.73 -2.94
CA CYS A 103 8.33 -5.60 -3.21
C CYS A 103 7.95 -6.82 -4.05
N LEU A 104 6.79 -7.43 -3.81
CA LEU A 104 6.30 -8.56 -4.60
C LEU A 104 6.14 -8.18 -6.07
N ARG A 105 5.56 -7.01 -6.37
CA ARG A 105 5.48 -6.48 -7.75
C ARG A 105 6.85 -6.28 -8.37
N ARG A 106 7.82 -5.75 -7.62
CA ARG A 106 9.21 -5.56 -8.10
C ARG A 106 9.94 -6.88 -8.38
N THR A 107 9.48 -7.97 -7.78
CA THR A 107 9.99 -9.33 -8.01
C THR A 107 9.08 -10.17 -8.90
N GLU A 108 8.11 -9.56 -9.60
CA GLU A 108 7.18 -10.24 -10.52
C GLU A 108 6.32 -11.34 -9.87
N GLN A 109 6.17 -11.31 -8.54
CA GLN A 109 5.35 -12.25 -7.77
C GLN A 109 3.90 -11.72 -7.61
N THR A 110 3.28 -11.33 -8.73
CA THR A 110 1.97 -10.65 -8.72
C THR A 110 0.86 -11.50 -8.11
N ASP A 111 0.85 -12.82 -8.34
CA ASP A 111 -0.13 -13.73 -7.73
C ASP A 111 -0.03 -13.77 -6.20
N LYS A 112 1.20 -13.73 -5.68
CA LYS A 112 1.43 -13.66 -4.23
C LYS A 112 0.98 -12.30 -3.69
N ALA A 113 1.20 -11.22 -4.44
CA ALA A 113 0.73 -9.90 -4.07
C ALA A 113 -0.80 -9.84 -3.97
N VAL A 114 -1.52 -10.45 -4.94
CA VAL A 114 -2.98 -10.57 -4.90
C VAL A 114 -3.44 -11.27 -3.64
N LYS A 115 -2.85 -12.43 -3.30
CA LYS A 115 -3.21 -13.18 -2.08
C LYS A 115 -2.97 -12.37 -0.80
N VAL A 116 -1.89 -11.58 -0.76
CA VAL A 116 -1.61 -10.70 0.38
C VAL A 116 -2.67 -9.61 0.50
N CYS A 117 -3.07 -8.98 -0.61
CA CYS A 117 -4.13 -7.97 -0.61
C CYS A 117 -5.51 -8.56 -0.27
N GLU A 118 -5.86 -9.73 -0.81
CA GLU A 118 -7.09 -10.45 -0.48
C GLU A 118 -7.15 -10.75 1.03
N GLN A 119 -6.06 -11.25 1.60
CA GLN A 119 -6.00 -11.49 3.04
C GLN A 119 -6.08 -10.19 3.85
N ALA A 120 -5.37 -9.13 3.43
CA ALA A 120 -5.43 -7.84 4.10
C ALA A 120 -6.84 -7.21 4.02
N ALA A 121 -7.60 -7.46 2.94
CA ALA A 121 -8.99 -7.00 2.84
C ALA A 121 -9.92 -7.75 3.82
N VAL A 122 -9.60 -9.00 4.16
CA VAL A 122 -10.32 -9.76 5.21
C VAL A 122 -9.92 -9.25 6.59
N ASP A 123 -8.63 -9.01 6.82
CA ASP A 123 -8.11 -8.56 8.12
C ASP A 123 -8.52 -7.10 8.42
N PHE A 124 -8.71 -6.28 7.38
CA PHE A 124 -9.08 -4.86 7.45
C PHE A 124 -10.25 -4.49 6.52
N PRO A 125 -11.47 -4.94 6.81
CA PRO A 125 -12.61 -4.76 5.90
C PRO A 125 -13.07 -3.31 5.76
N THR A 126 -12.69 -2.43 6.68
CA THR A 126 -13.02 -0.99 6.67
C THR A 126 -11.91 -0.12 6.10
N GLU A 127 -10.76 -0.72 5.76
CA GLU A 127 -9.60 0.03 5.27
C GLU A 127 -9.60 0.06 3.73
N PRO A 128 -9.53 1.23 3.08
CA PRO A 128 -9.55 1.29 1.62
C PRO A 128 -8.29 0.73 0.95
N LEU A 129 -7.15 0.74 1.64
CA LEU A 129 -5.85 0.43 1.05
C LEU A 129 -5.75 -0.99 0.45
N PRO A 130 -6.16 -2.08 1.14
CA PRO A 130 -6.13 -3.42 0.56
C PRO A 130 -6.94 -3.53 -0.74
N TYR A 131 -8.15 -2.97 -0.76
CA TYR A 131 -9.02 -2.96 -1.95
C TYR A 131 -8.44 -2.15 -3.10
N LYS A 132 -7.83 -1.00 -2.81
CA LYS A 132 -7.12 -0.18 -3.80
C LYS A 132 -6.00 -0.97 -4.46
N LEU A 133 -5.12 -1.58 -3.65
CA LEU A 133 -3.99 -2.37 -4.15
C LEU A 133 -4.47 -3.59 -4.94
N LEU A 134 -5.52 -4.27 -4.45
CA LEU A 134 -6.10 -5.43 -5.12
C LEU A 134 -6.69 -5.07 -6.48
N ALA A 135 -7.44 -3.97 -6.59
CA ALA A 135 -8.00 -3.50 -7.86
C ALA A 135 -6.89 -3.23 -8.89
N GLU A 136 -5.79 -2.59 -8.48
CA GLU A 136 -4.64 -2.35 -9.37
C GLU A 136 -3.96 -3.66 -9.79
N LEU A 137 -3.77 -4.61 -8.87
CA LEU A 137 -3.12 -5.89 -9.16
C LEU A 137 -3.94 -6.77 -10.10
N LEU A 138 -5.26 -6.83 -9.91
CA LEU A 138 -6.17 -7.66 -10.72
C LEU A 138 -6.20 -7.26 -12.21
N LEU A 139 -5.80 -6.02 -12.51
CA LEU A 139 -5.66 -5.49 -13.87
C LEU A 139 -4.27 -5.76 -14.48
N ASN A 140 -3.34 -6.32 -13.71
CA ASN A 140 -1.96 -6.61 -14.10
C ASN A 140 -1.54 -8.09 -13.89
N VAL A 141 -2.46 -8.97 -13.50
CA VAL A 141 -2.26 -10.43 -13.45
C VAL A 141 -2.72 -11.09 -14.75
N GLU A 142 -2.21 -12.28 -15.02
CA GLU A 142 -2.60 -13.11 -16.16
C GLU A 142 -3.34 -14.38 -15.69
N PRO A 143 -4.58 -14.64 -16.14
CA PRO A 143 -5.41 -13.75 -16.94
C PRO A 143 -5.89 -12.54 -16.13
N MET A 144 -6.09 -11.41 -16.82
CA MET A 144 -6.65 -10.21 -16.18
C MET A 144 -8.05 -10.51 -15.60
N ARG A 145 -8.36 -9.91 -14.45
CA ARG A 145 -9.63 -10.11 -13.71
C ARG A 145 -10.41 -8.78 -13.61
N PRO A 146 -10.88 -8.19 -14.73
CA PRO A 146 -11.43 -6.83 -14.72
C PRO A 146 -12.74 -6.69 -13.94
N GLN A 147 -13.61 -7.71 -13.93
CA GLN A 147 -14.85 -7.67 -13.15
C GLN A 147 -14.57 -7.60 -11.65
N GLU A 148 -13.57 -8.35 -11.18
CA GLU A 148 -13.17 -8.32 -9.77
C GLU A 148 -12.47 -7.00 -9.44
N ALA A 149 -11.64 -6.47 -10.34
CA ALA A 149 -11.06 -5.14 -10.18
C ALA A 149 -12.12 -4.04 -10.03
N ILE A 150 -13.22 -4.12 -10.81
CA ILE A 150 -14.38 -3.22 -10.67
C ILE A 150 -14.96 -3.33 -9.27
N GLN A 151 -15.24 -4.55 -8.79
CA GLN A 151 -15.80 -4.76 -7.45
C GLN A 151 -14.92 -4.15 -6.36
N GLN A 152 -13.61 -4.39 -6.40
CA GLN A 152 -12.68 -3.86 -5.40
C GLN A 152 -12.58 -2.33 -5.47
N ALA A 153 -12.54 -1.76 -6.67
CA ALA A 153 -12.47 -0.31 -6.84
C ALA A 153 -13.76 0.40 -6.39
N LEU A 154 -14.94 -0.19 -6.64
CA LEU A 154 -16.20 0.34 -6.10
C LEU A 154 -16.22 0.28 -4.57
N LYS A 155 -15.67 -0.78 -3.96
CA LYS A 155 -15.55 -0.88 -2.50
C LYS A 155 -14.68 0.24 -1.91
N VAL A 156 -13.60 0.63 -2.59
CA VAL A 156 -12.78 1.78 -2.18
C VAL A 156 -13.62 3.06 -2.12
N LEU A 157 -14.42 3.33 -3.16
CA LEU A 157 -15.27 4.52 -3.21
C LEU A 157 -16.30 4.53 -2.07
N GLU A 158 -16.95 3.40 -1.81
CA GLU A 158 -17.89 3.22 -0.70
C GLU A 158 -17.22 3.53 0.66
N LEU A 159 -16.02 3.01 0.90
CA LEU A 159 -15.27 3.25 2.14
C LEU A 159 -14.84 4.71 2.28
N CYS A 160 -14.43 5.36 1.18
CA CYS A 160 -14.08 6.79 1.19
C CYS A 160 -15.29 7.70 1.46
N ASP A 161 -16.50 7.27 1.11
CA ASP A 161 -17.73 8.02 1.34
C ASP A 161 -18.28 7.82 2.77
N THR A 162 -18.11 6.63 3.33
CA THR A 162 -18.66 6.27 4.65
C THR A 162 -17.75 6.62 5.83
N ARG A 163 -16.42 6.62 5.63
CA ARG A 163 -15.47 6.94 6.71
C ARG A 163 -15.24 8.44 6.84
N SER A 164 -15.67 9.00 7.96
CA SER A 164 -15.39 10.41 8.29
C SER A 164 -13.96 10.62 8.81
N ASP A 165 -13.38 9.59 9.44
CA ASP A 165 -12.12 9.60 10.18
C ASP A 165 -10.86 9.57 9.30
N LEU A 166 -10.97 9.12 8.05
CA LEU A 166 -9.85 9.17 7.11
C LEU A 166 -9.46 10.62 6.79
N ASP A 167 -8.15 10.87 6.66
CA ASP A 167 -7.65 12.15 6.23
C ASP A 167 -8.18 12.51 4.83
N GLN A 168 -8.46 13.80 4.61
CA GLN A 168 -9.11 14.25 3.38
C GLN A 168 -8.21 14.05 2.15
N GLN A 169 -6.88 14.13 2.32
CA GLN A 169 -5.90 13.83 1.28
C GLN A 169 -5.89 12.34 0.96
N ASP A 170 -5.83 11.48 1.98
CA ASP A 170 -5.84 10.03 1.79
C ASP A 170 -7.13 9.55 1.10
N LYS A 171 -8.28 10.14 1.44
CA LYS A 171 -9.54 9.91 0.72
C LYS A 171 -9.45 10.31 -0.75
N ALA A 172 -8.89 11.48 -1.04
CA ALA A 172 -8.78 11.97 -2.42
C ALA A 172 -7.87 11.05 -3.25
N ASP A 173 -6.72 10.66 -2.71
CA ASP A 173 -5.75 9.80 -3.39
C ASP A 173 -6.30 8.37 -3.59
N ALA A 174 -7.05 7.84 -2.61
CA ALA A 174 -7.75 6.56 -2.74
C ALA A 174 -8.85 6.61 -3.81
N ARG A 175 -9.71 7.65 -3.81
CA ARG A 175 -10.77 7.83 -4.82
C ARG A 175 -10.22 7.96 -6.23
N ILE A 176 -9.14 8.73 -6.42
CA ILE A 176 -8.51 8.89 -7.73
C ILE A 176 -7.97 7.54 -8.23
N SER A 177 -7.29 6.77 -7.38
CA SER A 177 -6.81 5.43 -7.76
C SER A 177 -7.96 4.50 -8.12
N ALA A 178 -9.04 4.48 -7.32
CA ALA A 178 -10.21 3.65 -7.57
C ALA A 178 -10.86 4.00 -8.92
N HIS A 179 -11.08 5.28 -9.21
CA HIS A 179 -11.62 5.69 -10.50
C HIS A 179 -10.68 5.33 -11.66
N LYS A 180 -9.36 5.43 -11.50
CA LYS A 180 -8.40 5.00 -12.54
C LYS A 180 -8.56 3.50 -12.84
N SER A 181 -8.62 2.67 -11.81
CA SER A 181 -8.85 1.23 -11.95
C SER A 181 -10.20 0.94 -12.63
N LEU A 182 -11.27 1.68 -12.28
CA LEU A 182 -12.59 1.53 -12.91
C LEU A 182 -12.55 1.88 -14.39
N VAL A 183 -11.92 3.01 -14.78
CA VAL A 183 -11.80 3.39 -16.20
C VAL A 183 -11.11 2.27 -16.98
N PHE A 184 -9.98 1.78 -16.50
CA PHE A 184 -9.24 0.72 -17.20
C PHE A 184 -10.02 -0.60 -17.24
N ALA A 185 -10.66 -0.99 -16.14
CA ALA A 185 -11.44 -2.21 -16.08
C ALA A 185 -12.68 -2.16 -16.99
N TYR A 186 -13.40 -1.03 -17.02
CA TYR A 186 -14.54 -0.84 -17.92
C TYR A 186 -14.14 -0.77 -19.39
N ASP A 187 -12.96 -0.24 -19.71
CA ASP A 187 -12.40 -0.32 -21.06
C ASP A 187 -12.17 -1.77 -21.50
N LEU A 188 -11.63 -2.61 -20.63
CA LEU A 188 -11.39 -4.03 -20.91
C LEU A 188 -12.69 -4.82 -21.13
N VAL A 189 -13.78 -4.45 -20.45
CA VAL A 189 -15.10 -5.08 -20.63
C VAL A 189 -16.00 -4.34 -21.63
N ALA A 190 -15.44 -3.39 -22.40
CA ALA A 190 -16.12 -2.60 -23.43
C ALA A 190 -17.33 -1.77 -22.93
N SER A 191 -17.33 -1.35 -21.66
CA SER A 191 -18.38 -0.52 -21.06
C SER A 191 -18.05 0.97 -21.14
N VAL A 192 -18.20 1.54 -22.34
CA VAL A 192 -17.81 2.94 -22.63
C VAL A 192 -18.53 3.99 -21.75
N PRO A 193 -19.85 3.88 -21.45
CA PRO A 193 -20.55 4.87 -20.62
C PRO A 193 -19.97 4.96 -19.19
N GLU A 194 -19.68 3.82 -18.58
CA GLU A 194 -19.14 3.68 -17.23
C GLU A 194 -17.70 4.19 -17.17
N ALA A 195 -16.88 3.84 -18.16
CA ALA A 195 -15.53 4.39 -18.30
C ALA A 195 -15.56 5.92 -18.42
N ALA A 196 -16.46 6.48 -19.25
CA ALA A 196 -16.62 7.92 -19.38
C ALA A 196 -17.10 8.60 -18.08
N HIS A 197 -18.03 7.96 -17.35
CA HIS A 197 -18.52 8.43 -16.06
C HIS A 197 -17.38 8.58 -15.04
N HIS A 198 -16.58 7.53 -14.82
CA HIS A 198 -15.48 7.60 -13.88
C HIS A 198 -14.35 8.53 -14.31
N THR A 199 -14.11 8.64 -15.62
CA THR A 199 -13.12 9.60 -16.11
C THR A 199 -13.53 11.05 -15.82
N ARG A 200 -14.83 11.38 -15.90
CA ARG A 200 -15.35 12.69 -15.49
C ARG A 200 -15.06 12.97 -14.01
N HIS A 201 -15.29 11.99 -13.13
CA HIS A 201 -15.00 12.13 -11.70
C HIS A 201 -13.52 12.42 -11.42
N ILE A 202 -12.60 11.74 -12.11
CA ILE A 202 -11.16 12.03 -11.98
C ILE A 202 -10.85 13.48 -12.35
N VAL A 203 -11.39 13.96 -13.49
CA VAL A 203 -11.18 15.35 -13.95
C VAL A 203 -11.76 16.35 -12.95
N GLU A 204 -12.93 16.06 -12.37
CA GLU A 204 -13.55 16.92 -11.36
C GLU A 204 -12.75 16.96 -10.04
N CYS A 205 -12.25 15.82 -9.58
CA CYS A 205 -11.37 15.74 -8.41
C CYS A 205 -10.10 16.58 -8.62
N ILE A 206 -9.45 16.42 -9.77
CA ILE A 206 -8.25 17.20 -10.12
C ILE A 206 -8.57 18.70 -10.19
N ARG A 207 -9.75 19.09 -10.68
CA ARG A 207 -10.13 20.50 -10.81
C ARG A 207 -10.40 21.18 -9.46
N LYS A 208 -11.02 20.47 -8.51
CA LYS A 208 -11.45 21.04 -7.21
C LYS A 208 -10.30 21.25 -6.23
N ASP A 209 -9.26 20.47 -6.38
CA ASP A 209 -8.11 20.53 -5.50
C ASP A 209 -7.16 21.62 -6.05
N HIS A 210 -7.04 22.73 -5.33
CA HIS A 210 -6.38 23.95 -5.81
C HIS A 210 -4.85 23.90 -5.67
N ASP A 211 -4.32 22.86 -5.02
CA ASP A 211 -2.91 22.78 -4.60
C ASP A 211 -2.07 21.80 -5.45
N TRP A 212 -2.56 21.31 -6.59
CA TRP A 212 -1.74 20.50 -7.52
C TRP A 212 -0.54 21.25 -8.10
N ARG A 213 -0.50 22.59 -8.00
CA ARG A 213 0.63 23.38 -8.51
C ARG A 213 1.94 23.10 -7.76
N GLY A 214 1.87 22.58 -6.54
CA GLY A 214 3.03 22.07 -5.79
C GLY A 214 3.35 20.60 -6.03
N ARG A 215 2.48 19.84 -6.71
CA ARG A 215 2.68 18.42 -6.98
C ARG A 215 3.52 18.18 -8.23
N ASP A 216 4.26 17.06 -8.18
CA ASP A 216 5.19 16.60 -9.20
C ASP A 216 4.60 16.70 -10.62
N ARG A 217 5.37 17.23 -11.58
CA ARG A 217 4.98 17.36 -13.00
C ARG A 217 4.51 16.04 -13.62
N ALA A 218 4.89 14.91 -13.03
CA ALA A 218 4.38 13.59 -13.40
C ALA A 218 2.86 13.47 -13.26
N VAL A 219 2.29 14.00 -12.17
CA VAL A 219 0.85 13.94 -11.87
C VAL A 219 0.04 14.78 -12.85
N TYR A 220 0.54 15.96 -13.23
CA TYR A 220 -0.10 16.81 -14.24
C TYR A 220 -0.10 16.16 -15.64
N ARG A 221 0.99 15.48 -16.01
CA ARG A 221 1.05 14.70 -17.27
C ARG A 221 0.05 13.56 -17.26
N GLU A 222 -0.08 12.87 -16.14
CA GLU A 222 -1.06 11.79 -15.98
C GLU A 222 -2.50 12.32 -16.07
N ALA A 223 -2.80 13.45 -15.42
CA ALA A 223 -4.08 14.14 -15.50
C ALA A 223 -4.47 14.52 -16.95
N ILE A 224 -3.51 15.03 -17.73
CA ILE A 224 -3.72 15.32 -19.16
C ILE A 224 -4.00 14.02 -19.93
N GLY A 225 -3.25 12.95 -19.66
CA GLY A 225 -3.47 11.63 -20.28
C GLY A 225 -4.88 11.09 -19.99
N ILE A 226 -5.34 11.21 -18.75
CA ILE A 226 -6.70 10.79 -18.34
C ILE A 226 -7.76 11.66 -19.02
N ARG A 227 -7.56 12.98 -19.10
CA ARG A 227 -8.46 13.88 -19.84
C ARG A 227 -8.49 13.56 -21.33
N HIS A 228 -7.36 13.19 -21.94
CA HIS A 228 -7.33 12.78 -23.34
C HIS A 228 -8.11 11.48 -23.56
N LYS A 229 -7.89 10.47 -22.69
CA LYS A 229 -8.69 9.24 -22.68
C LYS A 229 -10.18 9.54 -22.52
N TYR A 230 -10.56 10.45 -21.62
CA TYR A 230 -11.96 10.87 -21.46
C TYR A 230 -12.60 11.31 -22.78
N LEU A 231 -11.92 12.20 -23.51
CA LEU A 231 -12.42 12.75 -24.76
C LEU A 231 -12.54 11.66 -25.82
N LEU A 232 -11.62 10.69 -25.83
CA LEU A 232 -11.71 9.50 -26.68
C LEU A 232 -12.91 8.62 -26.33
N HIS A 233 -13.14 8.32 -25.04
CA HIS A 233 -14.32 7.55 -24.62
C HIS A 233 -15.62 8.29 -24.97
N LEU A 234 -15.67 9.60 -24.73
CA LEU A 234 -16.84 10.41 -25.05
C LEU A 234 -17.12 10.44 -26.57
N HIS A 235 -16.08 10.53 -27.39
CA HIS A 235 -16.21 10.45 -28.85
C HIS A 235 -16.71 9.07 -29.30
N ARG A 236 -16.11 7.99 -28.78
CA ARG A 236 -16.55 6.60 -29.07
C ARG A 236 -18.00 6.36 -28.65
N TYR A 237 -18.39 6.86 -27.48
CA TYR A 237 -19.75 6.76 -26.98
C TYR A 237 -20.75 7.50 -27.88
N ARG A 238 -20.45 8.74 -28.28
CA ARG A 238 -21.30 9.50 -29.21
C ARG A 238 -21.47 8.78 -30.54
N LYS A 239 -20.37 8.27 -31.10
CA LYS A 239 -20.38 7.51 -32.35
C LYS A 239 -21.22 6.23 -32.23
N ALA A 240 -21.02 5.43 -31.19
CA ALA A 240 -21.79 4.21 -30.97
C ALA A 240 -23.29 4.49 -30.77
N ARG A 241 -23.64 5.62 -30.15
CA ARG A 241 -25.02 6.06 -29.99
C ARG A 241 -25.65 6.50 -31.32
N GLU A 242 -24.91 7.25 -32.14
CA GLU A 242 -25.35 7.63 -33.49
C GLU A 242 -25.58 6.40 -34.38
N GLU A 243 -24.78 5.35 -34.24
CA GLU A 243 -24.94 4.07 -34.97
C GLU A 243 -26.13 3.23 -34.51
N LEU A 244 -26.64 3.43 -33.29
CA LEU A 244 -27.83 2.73 -32.74
C LEU A 244 -29.14 3.48 -33.00
N GLU A 245 -29.08 4.76 -33.33
CA GLU A 245 -30.24 5.61 -33.66
C GLU A 245 -30.60 5.58 -35.17
N TYR A 246 -29.91 4.76 -35.98
CA TYR A 246 -30.16 4.48 -37.41
C TYR A 246 -30.53 3.01 -37.64
#